data_AF-A0A8B6D7T4-F1
#
_entry.id   AF-A0A8B6D7T4-F1
#
_cell.length_a   1.000
_cell.length_b   1.000
_cell.length_c   1.000
_cell.angle_alpha   90.00
_cell.angle_beta   90.00
_cell.angle_gamma   90.00
#
_symmetry.space_group_name_H-M   'P 1'
#
loop_
_entity.id
_entity.type
_entity.pdbx_description
1 polymer ?
#
loop_
_entity_poly.entity_id
_entity_poly.type
_entity_poly.pdbx_seq_one_letter_code
_entity_poly.pdbx_strand_id
1 'polypeptide(L)'
;MEVLGKDNNNLILISIYLPSTGSRDRYEEFKDTIDQLNEIVLKYQDTHYIFIGGDLNEDLGNIDRMNKRKDYLKKFVKETGLKYDNEGKTFVKVNGEECSELDYFLHQLGKIKPTHKQVMNSIMNNTSDHHPIKMKILYGISNDADCKNLTKDCTNRAFKWDKVDIDLYVAITNEQSDSILNMPLETLEQATSVLEQVHGFLNDAAATCASNKPRYNANLN
;
A
#
# COMPACT_ATOMS: atom_id res chain seq x y z
N MET A 1 -2.61 12.13 -5.86
CA MET A 1 -3.42 13.35 -5.92
C MET A 1 -2.56 14.48 -5.39
N GLU A 2 -2.41 15.58 -6.13
CA GLU A 2 -1.66 16.77 -5.74
C GLU A 2 -2.66 17.89 -5.39
N VAL A 3 -2.52 18.51 -4.22
CA VAL A 3 -3.36 19.65 -3.80
C VAL A 3 -2.44 20.85 -3.55
N LEU A 4 -2.83 22.03 -4.02
CA LEU A 4 -2.08 23.28 -3.85
C LEU A 4 -2.53 24.01 -2.56
N GLY A 5 -1.56 24.42 -1.74
CA GLY A 5 -1.82 25.04 -0.44
C GLY A 5 -1.76 26.56 -0.48
N LYS A 6 -2.30 27.23 0.55
CA LYS A 6 -2.31 28.70 0.72
C LYS A 6 -0.91 29.35 0.70
N ASP A 7 0.12 28.59 1.06
CA ASP A 7 1.49 29.08 1.19
C ASP A 7 2.41 28.56 0.07
N ASN A 8 1.87 28.24 -1.12
CA ASN A 8 2.59 27.57 -2.22
C ASN A 8 3.21 26.20 -1.86
N ASN A 9 2.76 25.59 -0.77
CA ASN A 9 3.21 24.25 -0.40
C ASN A 9 2.23 23.22 -0.95
N ASN A 10 2.73 22.28 -1.74
CA ASN A 10 1.91 21.23 -2.33
C ASN A 10 1.71 20.08 -1.34
N LEU A 11 0.68 19.26 -1.54
CA LEU A 11 0.38 18.09 -0.71
C LEU A 11 0.35 16.83 -1.56
N ILE A 12 1.07 15.80 -1.13
CA ILE A 12 1.03 14.44 -1.67
C ILE A 12 0.44 13.52 -0.62
N LEU A 13 -0.65 12.83 -1.00
CA LEU A 13 -1.23 11.73 -0.25
C LEU A 13 -0.92 10.42 -0.99
N ILE A 14 -0.25 9.50 -0.31
CA ILE A 14 0.10 8.17 -0.79
C ILE A 14 -0.69 7.16 0.04
N SER A 15 -1.50 6.34 -0.63
CA SER A 15 -2.10 5.17 0.00
C SER A 15 -1.27 3.94 -0.36
N ILE A 16 -0.93 3.11 0.64
CA ILE A 16 -0.05 1.97 0.43
C ILE A 16 -0.61 0.69 1.08
N TYR A 17 -0.28 -0.43 0.46
CA TYR A 17 -0.41 -1.77 1.00
C TYR A 17 0.93 -2.49 0.78
N LEU A 18 1.69 -2.73 1.84
CA LEU A 18 2.95 -3.46 1.74
C LEU A 18 2.69 -4.98 1.69
N PRO A 19 3.50 -5.77 0.96
CA PRO A 19 3.30 -7.21 0.86
C PRO A 19 3.23 -7.90 2.21
N SER A 20 2.24 -8.77 2.43
CA SER A 20 2.09 -9.51 3.68
C SER A 20 3.17 -10.59 3.84
N THR A 21 3.35 -11.09 5.07
CA THR A 21 4.31 -12.18 5.33
C THR A 21 3.94 -13.51 4.65
N GLY A 22 2.70 -13.66 4.16
CA GLY A 22 2.24 -14.85 3.43
C GLY A 22 2.62 -14.85 1.94
N SER A 23 3.10 -13.74 1.39
CA SER A 23 3.36 -13.60 -0.05
C SER A 23 4.60 -14.38 -0.51
N ARG A 24 4.61 -14.88 -1.76
CA ARG A 24 5.68 -15.73 -2.33
C ARG A 24 7.05 -15.02 -2.37
N ASP A 25 7.08 -13.77 -2.85
CA ASP A 25 8.28 -12.93 -2.97
C ASP A 25 8.29 -11.77 -1.96
N ARG A 26 7.68 -12.00 -0.79
CA ARG A 26 7.38 -11.01 0.25
C ARG A 26 8.52 -10.11 0.74
N TYR A 27 9.77 -10.50 0.53
CA TYR A 27 10.92 -9.69 0.97
C TYR A 27 11.37 -8.75 -0.14
N GLU A 28 11.50 -9.25 -1.36
CA GLU A 28 11.93 -8.45 -2.51
C GLU A 28 10.85 -7.44 -2.88
N GLU A 29 9.58 -7.85 -2.99
CA GLU A 29 8.48 -6.92 -3.28
C GLU A 29 8.32 -5.86 -2.19
N PHE A 30 8.50 -6.24 -0.92
CA PHE A 30 8.43 -5.30 0.20
C PHE A 30 9.54 -4.27 0.09
N LYS A 31 10.77 -4.72 -0.17
CA LYS A 31 11.93 -3.86 -0.31
C LYS A 31 11.78 -2.92 -1.51
N ASP A 32 11.41 -3.45 -2.68
CA ASP A 32 11.19 -2.69 -3.90
C ASP A 32 10.13 -1.60 -3.69
N THR A 33 9.04 -1.92 -2.98
CA THR A 33 7.99 -0.94 -2.68
C THR A 33 8.52 0.18 -1.77
N ILE A 34 9.31 -0.15 -0.76
CA ILE A 34 9.94 0.84 0.12
C ILE A 34 10.96 1.69 -0.64
N ASP A 35 11.73 1.11 -1.56
CA ASP A 35 12.70 1.84 -2.38
C ASP A 35 12.00 2.85 -3.30
N GLN A 36 10.88 2.47 -3.93
CA GLN A 36 10.05 3.38 -4.70
C GLN A 36 9.46 4.51 -3.84
N LEU A 37 9.00 4.20 -2.63
CA LEU A 37 8.56 5.24 -1.69
C LEU A 37 9.69 6.20 -1.34
N ASN A 38 10.90 5.70 -1.12
CA ASN A 38 12.06 6.51 -0.81
C ASN A 38 12.40 7.47 -1.96
N GLU A 39 12.35 7.01 -3.21
CA GLU A 39 12.53 7.87 -4.38
C GLU A 39 11.49 9.00 -4.42
N ILE A 40 10.22 8.68 -4.18
CA ILE A 40 9.15 9.69 -4.14
C ILE A 40 9.41 10.70 -3.03
N VAL A 41 9.76 10.23 -1.82
CA VAL A 41 10.02 11.11 -0.69
C VAL A 41 11.21 12.03 -0.99
N LEU A 42 12.34 11.47 -1.41
CA LEU A 42 13.54 12.26 -1.71
C LEU A 42 13.31 13.29 -2.82
N LYS A 43 12.52 12.94 -3.84
CA LYS A 43 12.22 13.84 -4.96
C LYS A 43 11.33 15.01 -4.56
N TYR A 44 10.38 14.80 -3.67
CA TYR A 44 9.33 15.80 -3.40
C TYR A 44 9.40 16.41 -2.00
N GLN A 45 10.25 15.93 -1.09
CA GLN A 45 10.27 16.36 0.31
C GLN A 45 10.47 17.86 0.52
N ASP A 46 11.16 18.55 -0.39
CA ASP A 46 11.46 19.99 -0.28
C ASP A 46 10.33 20.88 -0.84
N THR A 47 9.44 20.30 -1.65
CA THR A 47 8.41 21.04 -2.40
C THR A 47 6.99 20.65 -2.01
N HIS A 48 6.82 19.47 -1.41
CA HIS A 48 5.53 18.91 -1.04
C HIS A 48 5.54 18.44 0.41
N TYR A 49 4.40 18.57 1.07
CA TYR A 49 4.09 17.81 2.25
C TYR A 49 3.68 16.41 1.87
N ILE A 50 4.35 15.41 2.44
CA ILE A 50 4.11 14.01 2.10
C ILE A 50 3.43 13.31 3.28
N PHE A 51 2.31 12.66 2.99
CA PHE A 51 1.60 11.75 3.88
C PHE A 51 1.49 10.39 3.20
N ILE A 52 1.92 9.34 3.89
CA ILE A 52 1.82 7.96 3.46
C ILE A 52 0.90 7.25 4.45
N GLY A 53 -0.20 6.67 3.98
CA GLY A 53 -1.19 6.03 4.83
C GLY A 53 -1.58 4.65 4.32
N GLY A 54 -1.71 3.68 5.20
CA GLY A 54 -2.24 2.36 4.87
C GLY A 54 -1.59 1.23 5.64
N ASP A 55 -1.76 0.01 5.13
CA ASP A 55 -1.26 -1.21 5.76
C ASP A 55 0.22 -1.40 5.41
N LEU A 56 1.08 -1.28 6.41
CA LEU A 56 2.51 -1.50 6.27
C LEU A 56 2.91 -2.97 6.49
N ASN A 57 1.96 -3.84 6.88
CA ASN A 57 2.20 -5.25 7.14
C ASN A 57 3.39 -5.54 8.08
N GLU A 58 3.76 -4.56 8.91
CA GLU A 58 4.83 -4.62 9.89
C GLU A 58 4.46 -3.78 11.10
N ASP A 59 4.45 -4.42 12.27
CA ASP A 59 4.21 -3.74 13.54
C ASP A 59 5.47 -3.01 13.97
N LEU A 60 5.49 -1.68 13.86
CA LEU A 60 6.65 -0.84 14.20
C LEU A 60 6.87 -0.72 15.71
N GLY A 61 5.81 -0.84 16.52
CA GLY A 61 5.81 -0.69 17.98
C GLY A 61 6.33 -1.91 18.75
N ASN A 62 6.19 -3.11 18.20
CA ASN A 62 6.56 -4.36 18.88
C ASN A 62 8.08 -4.62 18.94
N ILE A 63 8.76 -4.14 19.99
CA ILE A 63 10.22 -4.28 20.13
C ILE A 63 10.73 -5.73 20.16
N ASP A 64 9.90 -6.68 20.56
CA ASP A 64 10.29 -8.09 20.75
C ASP A 64 10.32 -8.89 19.44
N ARG A 65 9.70 -8.37 18.37
CA ARG A 65 9.64 -9.01 17.06
C ARG A 65 10.44 -8.24 16.01
N MET A 66 11.74 -8.15 16.20
CA MET A 66 12.62 -7.60 15.16
C MET A 66 12.86 -8.61 14.03
N ASN A 67 12.58 -8.17 12.81
CA ASN A 67 12.83 -8.91 11.59
C ASN A 67 13.40 -7.96 10.52
N LYS A 68 13.96 -8.53 9.44
CA LYS A 68 14.63 -7.75 8.37
C LYS A 68 13.72 -6.72 7.70
N ARG A 69 12.42 -7.01 7.51
CA ARG A 69 11.45 -6.08 6.89
C ARG A 69 11.17 -4.90 7.81
N LYS A 70 10.95 -5.19 9.09
CA LYS A 70 10.79 -4.16 10.13
C LYS A 70 12.03 -3.28 10.26
N ASP A 71 13.23 -3.85 10.22
CA ASP A 71 14.48 -3.08 10.20
C ASP A 71 14.55 -2.17 8.98
N TYR A 72 14.20 -2.69 7.80
CA TYR A 72 14.19 -1.94 6.54
C TYR A 72 13.23 -0.76 6.58
N LEU A 73 11.99 -1.00 7.03
CA LEU A 73 10.98 0.04 7.17
C LEU A 73 11.38 1.09 8.22
N LYS A 74 11.92 0.67 9.37
CA LYS A 74 12.44 1.61 10.39
C LYS A 74 13.60 2.46 9.85
N LYS A 75 14.48 1.86 9.05
CA LYS A 75 15.57 2.58 8.38
C LYS A 75 15.02 3.63 7.41
N PHE A 76 14.08 3.25 6.55
CA PHE A 76 13.38 4.18 5.65
C PHE A 76 12.75 5.35 6.41
N VAL A 77 11.96 5.08 7.47
CA VAL A 77 11.33 6.14 8.28
C VAL A 77 12.38 7.07 8.90
N LYS A 78 13.48 6.50 9.40
CA LYS A 78 14.57 7.27 10.00
C LYS A 78 15.29 8.15 8.97
N GLU A 79 15.61 7.61 7.81
CA GLU A 79 16.36 8.30 6.75
C GLU A 79 15.56 9.42 6.09
N THR A 80 14.26 9.20 5.90
CA THR A 80 13.34 10.21 5.34
C THR A 80 12.88 11.24 6.37
N GLY A 81 13.17 11.04 7.66
CA GLY A 81 12.70 11.91 8.74
C GLY A 81 11.18 11.89 8.95
N LEU A 82 10.47 10.93 8.37
CA LEU A 82 9.04 10.73 8.59
C LEU A 82 8.76 10.33 10.04
N LYS A 83 7.54 10.63 10.49
CA LYS A 83 7.01 10.28 11.81
C LYS A 83 5.72 9.51 11.67
N TYR A 84 5.42 8.74 12.71
CA TYR A 84 4.19 7.99 12.87
C TYR A 84 3.84 7.95 14.35
N ASP A 85 2.55 7.93 14.64
CA ASP A 85 2.02 7.75 15.98
C ASP A 85 1.57 6.29 16.18
N ASN A 86 1.88 5.72 17.34
CA ASN A 86 1.37 4.42 17.77
C ASN A 86 0.11 4.66 18.61
N GLU A 87 -1.03 4.21 18.12
CA GLU A 87 -2.34 4.56 18.72
C GLU A 87 -3.23 3.35 19.00
N GLY A 88 -2.69 2.15 18.81
CA GLY A 88 -3.37 0.90 19.14
C GLY A 88 -3.38 -0.07 17.98
N LYS A 89 -3.81 -1.28 18.30
CA LYS A 89 -3.84 -2.39 17.36
C LYS A 89 -4.91 -2.14 16.30
N THR A 90 -4.54 -2.41 15.05
CA THR A 90 -5.42 -2.25 13.90
C THR A 90 -5.81 -3.59 13.30
N PHE A 91 -5.03 -4.64 13.54
CA PHE A 91 -5.31 -5.98 13.02
C PHE A 91 -5.94 -6.89 14.08
N VAL A 92 -7.02 -7.57 13.68
CA VAL A 92 -7.80 -8.52 14.47
C VAL A 92 -7.67 -9.91 13.87
N LYS A 93 -7.27 -10.89 14.67
CA LYS A 93 -7.21 -12.29 14.23
C LYS A 93 -8.60 -12.87 13.99
N VAL A 94 -8.65 -14.02 13.30
CA VAL A 94 -9.88 -14.80 13.07
C VAL A 94 -10.63 -15.16 14.37
N ASN A 95 -9.92 -15.31 15.49
CA ASN A 95 -10.52 -15.58 16.81
C ASN A 95 -11.07 -14.31 17.51
N GLY A 96 -11.03 -13.14 16.87
CA GLY A 96 -11.49 -11.87 17.40
C GLY A 96 -10.46 -11.15 18.29
N GLU A 97 -9.26 -11.70 18.49
CA GLU A 97 -8.24 -11.05 19.31
C GLU A 97 -7.47 -9.97 18.54
N GLU A 98 -7.41 -8.77 19.11
CA GLU A 98 -6.53 -7.71 18.62
C GLU A 98 -5.06 -8.13 18.76
N CYS A 99 -4.33 -8.13 17.65
CA CYS A 99 -2.98 -8.68 17.59
C CYS A 99 -1.90 -7.62 17.42
N SER A 100 -2.00 -6.81 16.37
CA SER A 100 -0.89 -5.98 15.89
C SER A 100 -1.37 -4.63 15.38
N GLU A 101 -0.50 -3.64 15.43
CA GLU A 101 -0.70 -2.36 14.74
C GLU A 101 0.00 -2.46 13.40
N LEU A 102 -0.75 -2.58 12.31
CA LEU A 102 -0.18 -2.74 10.96
C LEU A 102 -0.46 -1.52 10.07
N ASP A 103 -1.50 -0.76 10.40
CA ASP A 103 -1.93 0.40 9.65
C ASP A 103 -1.37 1.68 10.26
N TYR A 104 -0.67 2.46 9.45
CA TYR A 104 0.01 3.67 9.91
C TYR A 104 -0.27 4.86 9.00
N PHE A 105 -0.10 6.05 9.57
CA PHE A 105 0.14 7.28 8.81
C PHE A 105 1.57 7.73 9.06
N LEU A 106 2.40 7.72 8.03
CA LEU A 106 3.72 8.32 8.02
C LEU A 106 3.62 9.75 7.48
N HIS A 107 4.25 10.71 8.13
CA HIS A 107 4.18 12.12 7.73
C HIS A 107 5.46 12.89 8.07
N GLN A 108 5.75 13.94 7.32
CA GLN A 108 6.89 14.82 7.60
C GLN A 108 6.65 15.66 8.88
N LEU A 109 7.74 16.01 9.58
CA LEU A 109 7.72 17.00 10.66
C LEU A 109 7.67 18.42 10.09
N GLY A 110 6.78 19.29 10.60
CA GLY A 110 6.82 20.70 10.26
C GLY A 110 5.47 21.43 10.30
N LYS A 111 5.23 22.27 9.27
CA LYS A 111 4.20 23.33 9.25
C LYS A 111 2.76 22.82 9.28
N ILE A 112 2.52 21.59 8.83
CA ILE A 112 1.23 20.89 9.02
C ILE A 112 1.39 19.99 10.23
N LYS A 113 0.64 20.29 11.29
CA LYS A 113 0.51 19.38 12.43
C LYS A 113 -0.67 18.46 12.12
N PRO A 114 -0.46 17.19 11.74
CA PRO A 114 -1.55 16.22 11.76
C PRO A 114 -2.14 16.20 13.16
N THR A 115 -3.45 16.00 13.22
CA THR A 115 -4.06 15.63 14.49
C THR A 115 -3.65 14.20 14.81
N HIS A 116 -3.69 13.87 16.10
CA HIS A 116 -3.67 12.51 16.63
C HIS A 116 -4.41 11.51 15.73
N LYS A 117 -3.76 10.37 15.45
CA LYS A 117 -4.35 9.19 14.82
C LYS A 117 -5.37 8.58 15.78
N GLN A 118 -6.47 8.08 15.25
CA GLN A 118 -7.52 7.40 16.01
C GLN A 118 -7.85 6.06 15.35
N VAL A 119 -7.80 4.97 16.11
CA VAL A 119 -8.30 3.66 15.67
C VAL A 119 -9.82 3.59 15.90
N MET A 120 -10.58 3.21 14.87
CA MET A 120 -12.04 3.14 14.91
C MET A 120 -12.53 1.71 15.21
N ASN A 121 -12.30 1.25 16.42
CA ASN A 121 -12.62 -0.12 16.88
C ASN A 121 -14.13 -0.41 17.07
N SER A 122 -15.00 0.60 17.04
CA SER A 122 -16.44 0.49 17.33
C SER A 122 -17.34 0.53 16.09
N ILE A 123 -16.80 0.29 14.90
CA ILE A 123 -17.58 0.25 13.66
C ILE A 123 -18.35 -1.08 13.60
N MET A 124 -19.66 -1.04 13.89
CA MET A 124 -20.53 -2.23 13.98
C MET A 124 -20.57 -3.08 12.70
N ASN A 125 -20.32 -2.49 11.52
CA ASN A 125 -20.38 -3.19 10.24
C ASN A 125 -18.99 -3.29 9.58
N ASN A 126 -17.92 -3.44 10.38
CA ASN A 126 -16.59 -3.67 9.82
C ASN A 126 -16.50 -5.06 9.16
N THR A 127 -16.24 -5.12 7.86
CA THR A 127 -16.14 -6.38 7.10
C THR A 127 -14.69 -6.84 6.91
N SER A 128 -13.72 -6.08 7.41
CA SER A 128 -12.29 -6.41 7.36
C SER A 128 -11.80 -6.86 8.74
N ASP A 129 -10.77 -7.70 8.73
CA ASP A 129 -9.89 -8.02 9.84
C ASP A 129 -9.02 -6.83 10.30
N HIS A 130 -9.07 -5.69 9.60
CA HIS A 130 -8.45 -4.44 10.02
C HIS A 130 -9.50 -3.44 10.53
N HIS A 131 -9.19 -2.77 11.64
CA HIS A 131 -9.91 -1.60 12.12
C HIS A 131 -9.53 -0.37 11.28
N PRO A 132 -10.50 0.40 10.79
CA PRO A 132 -10.22 1.67 10.13
C PRO A 132 -9.47 2.64 11.04
N ILE A 133 -8.49 3.33 10.47
CA ILE A 133 -7.77 4.40 11.16
C ILE A 133 -8.14 5.76 10.56
N LYS A 134 -8.24 6.76 11.44
CA LYS A 134 -8.58 8.13 11.08
C LYS A 134 -7.49 9.08 11.53
N MET A 135 -7.07 9.96 10.63
CA MET A 135 -6.21 11.08 10.94
C MET A 135 -6.80 12.34 10.31
N LYS A 136 -6.91 13.42 11.08
CA LYS A 136 -7.35 14.71 10.55
C LYS A 136 -6.11 15.56 10.26
N ILE A 137 -6.08 16.18 9.10
CA ILE A 137 -4.98 17.04 8.67
C ILE A 137 -5.54 18.44 8.51
N LEU A 138 -4.90 19.43 9.12
CA LEU A 138 -5.25 20.84 8.91
C LEU A 138 -4.39 21.38 7.77
N TYR A 139 -4.98 21.42 6.57
CA TYR A 139 -4.33 21.91 5.36
C TYR A 139 -5.11 23.08 4.78
N GLY A 140 -4.46 24.23 4.61
CA GLY A 140 -5.05 25.40 3.97
C GLY A 140 -4.92 25.29 2.46
N ILE A 141 -6.03 25.21 1.73
CA ILE A 141 -6.04 25.22 0.26
C ILE A 141 -6.06 26.68 -0.23
N SER A 142 -5.19 27.04 -1.18
CA SER A 142 -5.28 28.35 -1.83
C SER A 142 -6.55 28.38 -2.68
N ASN A 143 -7.43 29.34 -2.43
CA ASN A 143 -8.64 29.57 -3.23
C ASN A 143 -8.36 30.51 -4.41
N ASP A 144 -7.11 30.70 -4.82
CA ASP A 144 -6.79 31.55 -5.96
C ASP A 144 -7.60 31.10 -7.18
N ALA A 145 -8.37 32.06 -7.72
CA ALA A 145 -9.35 31.85 -8.77
C ALA A 145 -8.75 31.24 -10.06
N ASP A 146 -7.42 31.26 -10.20
CA ASP A 146 -6.67 30.66 -11.30
C ASP A 146 -6.57 29.13 -11.23
N CYS A 147 -6.80 28.49 -10.07
CA CYS A 147 -6.82 27.03 -9.97
C CYS A 147 -8.05 26.39 -10.65
N LYS A 148 -9.10 27.17 -10.95
CA LYS A 148 -10.31 26.66 -11.62
C LYS A 148 -10.04 26.22 -13.06
N ASN A 149 -9.04 26.79 -13.72
CA ASN A 149 -8.66 26.43 -15.09
C ASN A 149 -7.68 25.25 -15.19
N LEU A 150 -7.09 24.81 -14.07
CA LEU A 150 -6.19 23.63 -14.04
C LEU A 150 -6.97 22.30 -13.98
N THR A 151 -8.26 22.33 -13.65
CA THR A 151 -9.08 21.11 -13.45
C THR A 151 -9.28 20.26 -14.71
N LYS A 152 -8.97 20.76 -15.92
CA LYS A 152 -9.07 19.96 -17.15
C LYS A 152 -7.83 19.12 -17.47
N ASP A 153 -6.66 19.46 -16.94
CA ASP A 153 -5.40 18.73 -17.21
C ASP A 153 -4.87 17.93 -16.01
N CYS A 154 -5.54 17.96 -14.87
CA CYS A 154 -5.12 17.21 -13.68
C CYS A 154 -5.41 15.70 -13.73
N THR A 155 -6.12 15.20 -14.75
CA THR A 155 -6.41 13.75 -14.90
C THR A 155 -5.20 12.93 -15.36
N ASN A 156 -4.12 13.57 -15.82
CA ASN A 156 -2.92 12.88 -16.34
C ASN A 156 -1.69 12.94 -15.43
N ARG A 157 -1.84 13.34 -14.16
CA ARG A 157 -0.73 13.43 -13.18
C ARG A 157 -0.78 12.33 -12.12
N ALA A 158 -1.36 11.18 -12.45
CA ALA A 158 -1.19 9.97 -11.64
C ALA A 158 0.27 9.52 -11.76
N PHE A 159 0.92 9.21 -10.63
CA PHE A 159 2.16 8.43 -10.66
C PHE A 159 1.93 7.21 -11.56
N LYS A 160 2.79 6.99 -12.56
CA LYS A 160 2.79 5.74 -13.33
C LYS A 160 3.30 4.65 -12.40
N TRP A 161 2.37 4.03 -11.68
CA TRP A 161 2.58 2.72 -11.10
C TRP A 161 2.63 1.71 -12.24
N ASP A 162 3.50 0.72 -12.15
CA ASP A 162 3.39 -0.47 -12.98
C ASP A 162 2.04 -1.11 -12.62
N LYS A 163 1.06 -0.94 -13.51
CA LYS A 163 -0.27 -1.51 -13.30
C LYS A 163 -0.22 -2.95 -13.81
N VAL A 164 -0.77 -3.85 -13.01
CA VAL A 164 -1.15 -5.19 -13.49
C VAL A 164 -2.00 -5.01 -14.75
N ASP A 165 -1.60 -5.67 -15.82
CA ASP A 165 -2.41 -5.72 -17.04
C ASP A 165 -3.68 -6.54 -16.73
N ILE A 166 -4.76 -5.83 -16.42
CA ILE A 166 -6.00 -6.46 -15.96
C ILE A 166 -6.68 -7.25 -17.08
N ASP A 167 -6.53 -6.82 -18.33
CA ASP A 167 -7.10 -7.51 -19.48
C ASP A 167 -6.36 -8.82 -19.72
N LEU A 168 -5.03 -8.82 -19.59
CA LEU A 168 -4.22 -10.04 -19.63
C LEU A 168 -4.52 -10.97 -18.46
N TYR A 169 -4.72 -10.43 -17.24
CA TYR A 169 -5.07 -11.22 -16.07
C TYR A 169 -6.42 -11.92 -16.27
N VAL A 170 -7.42 -11.18 -16.73
CA VAL A 170 -8.75 -11.74 -17.03
C VAL A 170 -8.67 -12.78 -18.16
N ALA A 171 -7.84 -12.57 -19.17
CA ALA A 171 -7.66 -13.54 -20.25
C ALA A 171 -7.06 -14.87 -19.74
N ILE A 172 -5.95 -14.80 -18.98
CA ILE A 172 -5.27 -15.99 -18.43
C ILE A 172 -6.19 -16.74 -17.45
N THR A 173 -6.87 -16.00 -16.57
CA THR A 173 -7.75 -16.61 -15.57
C THR A 173 -8.97 -17.27 -16.21
N ASN A 174 -9.57 -16.68 -17.26
CA ASN A 174 -10.69 -17.29 -17.98
C ASN A 174 -10.27 -18.56 -18.74
N GLU A 175 -9.13 -18.51 -19.45
CA GLU A 175 -8.60 -19.68 -20.17
C GLU A 175 -8.39 -20.89 -19.25
N GLN A 176 -7.87 -20.65 -18.05
CA GLN A 176 -7.58 -21.71 -17.07
C GLN A 176 -8.81 -22.10 -16.25
N SER A 177 -9.76 -21.18 -16.02
CA SER A 177 -11.03 -21.48 -15.33
C SER A 177 -11.89 -22.48 -16.12
N ASP A 178 -11.92 -22.38 -17.45
CA ASP A 178 -12.68 -23.30 -18.30
C ASP A 178 -12.23 -24.77 -18.17
N SER A 179 -10.94 -24.98 -17.87
CA SER A 179 -10.38 -26.31 -17.61
C SER A 179 -10.78 -26.91 -16.26
N ILE A 180 -11.11 -26.06 -15.28
CA ILE A 180 -11.43 -26.46 -13.91
C ILE A 180 -12.93 -26.59 -13.68
N LEU A 181 -13.75 -25.75 -14.35
CA LEU A 181 -15.21 -25.75 -14.25
C LEU A 181 -15.86 -27.08 -14.65
N ASN A 182 -15.14 -27.92 -15.40
CA ASN A 182 -15.62 -29.22 -15.88
C ASN A 182 -15.06 -30.42 -15.09
N MET A 183 -14.30 -30.19 -14.01
CA MET A 183 -13.76 -31.28 -13.20
C MET A 183 -14.80 -31.85 -12.23
N PRO A 184 -15.00 -33.18 -12.19
CA PRO A 184 -15.90 -33.80 -11.22
C PRO A 184 -15.32 -33.69 -9.80
N LEU A 185 -16.14 -33.22 -8.87
CA LEU A 185 -15.81 -33.01 -7.46
C LEU A 185 -16.54 -34.04 -6.58
N GLU A 186 -16.17 -35.31 -6.73
CA GLU A 186 -16.83 -36.42 -6.03
C GLU A 186 -16.15 -36.75 -4.69
N THR A 187 -14.91 -36.32 -4.49
CA THR A 187 -14.13 -36.55 -3.26
C THR A 187 -13.52 -35.28 -2.68
N LEU A 188 -13.24 -35.30 -1.37
CA LEU A 188 -12.55 -34.21 -0.67
C LEU A 188 -11.12 -33.99 -1.20
N GLU A 189 -10.47 -35.06 -1.65
CA GLU A 189 -9.13 -35.01 -2.25
C GLU A 189 -9.17 -34.28 -3.60
N GLN A 190 -10.18 -34.56 -4.43
CA GLN A 190 -10.41 -33.85 -5.69
C GLN A 190 -10.72 -32.37 -5.45
N ALA A 191 -11.55 -32.03 -4.46
CA ALA A 191 -11.85 -30.64 -4.11
C ALA A 191 -10.61 -29.87 -3.63
N THR A 192 -9.77 -30.50 -2.81
CA THR A 192 -8.50 -29.92 -2.35
C THR A 192 -7.54 -29.69 -3.53
N SER A 193 -7.40 -30.68 -4.42
CA SER A 193 -6.55 -30.56 -5.61
C SER A 193 -7.02 -29.46 -6.56
N VAL A 194 -8.34 -29.31 -6.75
CA VAL A 194 -8.92 -28.22 -7.55
C VAL A 194 -8.64 -26.87 -6.91
N LEU A 195 -8.79 -26.73 -5.58
CA LEU A 195 -8.45 -25.49 -4.88
C LEU A 195 -6.98 -25.11 -5.01
N GLU A 196 -6.07 -26.09 -4.91
CA GLU A 196 -4.64 -25.87 -5.12
C GLU A 196 -4.32 -25.43 -6.55
N GLN A 197 -4.97 -26.04 -7.55
CA GLN A 197 -4.85 -25.64 -8.95
C GLN A 197 -5.39 -24.22 -9.17
N VAL A 198 -6.55 -23.90 -8.61
CA VAL A 198 -7.14 -22.55 -8.65
C VAL A 198 -6.18 -21.51 -8.09
N HIS A 199 -5.66 -21.79 -6.90
CA HIS A 199 -4.71 -20.90 -6.25
C HIS A 199 -3.40 -20.76 -7.03
N GLY A 200 -2.88 -21.85 -7.61
CA GLY A 200 -1.67 -21.84 -8.42
C GLY A 200 -1.82 -20.94 -9.66
N PHE A 201 -2.89 -21.12 -10.42
CA PHE A 201 -3.08 -20.41 -11.68
C PHE A 201 -3.37 -18.91 -11.47
N LEU A 202 -4.11 -18.56 -10.41
CA LEU A 202 -4.35 -17.15 -10.05
C LEU A 202 -3.04 -16.43 -9.69
N ASN A 203 -2.13 -17.13 -9.00
CA ASN A 203 -0.81 -16.59 -8.65
C ASN A 203 0.10 -16.44 -9.89
N ASP A 204 0.08 -17.41 -10.80
CA ASP A 204 0.87 -17.35 -12.04
C ASP A 204 0.35 -16.26 -12.99
N ALA A 205 -0.97 -16.08 -13.08
CA ALA A 205 -1.59 -14.98 -13.81
C ALA A 205 -1.17 -13.61 -13.23
N ALA A 206 -1.21 -13.46 -11.91
CA ALA A 206 -0.79 -12.22 -11.24
C ALA A 206 0.69 -11.90 -11.50
N ALA A 207 1.58 -12.89 -11.39
CA ALA A 207 3.01 -12.73 -11.64
C ALA A 207 3.30 -12.36 -13.10
N THR A 208 2.61 -13.00 -14.05
CA THR A 208 2.76 -12.74 -15.49
C THR A 208 2.31 -11.32 -15.84
N CYS A 209 1.15 -10.91 -15.34
CA CYS A 209 0.56 -9.59 -15.63
C CYS A 209 1.27 -8.44 -14.91
N ALA A 210 2.11 -8.74 -13.91
CA ALA A 210 2.99 -7.78 -13.26
C ALA A 210 4.31 -7.53 -14.02
N SER A 211 4.59 -8.28 -15.10
CA SER A 211 5.93 -8.37 -15.70
C SER A 211 6.12 -7.60 -17.03
N ASN A 212 5.74 -6.32 -17.05
CA ASN A 212 6.39 -5.35 -17.96
C ASN A 212 7.40 -4.51 -17.16
N LYS A 213 8.43 -5.17 -16.59
CA LYS A 213 9.51 -4.49 -15.87
C LYS A 213 10.44 -3.80 -16.87
N PRO A 214 10.64 -2.47 -16.82
CA PRO A 214 11.87 -1.90 -17.33
C PRO A 214 13.02 -2.42 -16.45
N ARG A 215 13.90 -3.25 -17.00
CA ARG A 215 15.20 -3.50 -16.38
C ARG A 215 16.02 -2.24 -16.54
N TYR A 216 16.16 -1.45 -15.47
CA TYR A 216 17.17 -0.40 -15.46
C TYR A 216 18.53 -1.06 -15.21
N ASN A 217 19.38 -1.08 -16.24
CA ASN A 217 20.79 -1.38 -16.07
C ASN A 217 21.39 -0.24 -15.24
N ALA A 218 21.74 -0.53 -13.99
CA ALA A 218 22.60 0.31 -13.18
C ALA A 218 24.02 0.27 -13.77
N ASN A 219 24.22 0.95 -14.89
CA ASN A 219 25.52 1.32 -15.43
C ASN A 219 25.39 2.71 -16.04
N LEU A 220 25.58 3.73 -15.20
CA LEU A 220 25.99 5.03 -15.67
C LEU A 220 27.13 5.51 -14.78
N ASN A 221 28.29 5.63 -15.43
CA ASN A 221 29.53 6.22 -14.96
C ASN A 221 29.36 7.69 -14.59
#